data_AF-A0A972MID8-F1
#
_entry.id   AF-A0A972MID8-F1
#
_cell.length_a   1.000
_cell.length_b   1.000
_cell.length_c   1.000
_cell.angle_alpha   90.00
_cell.angle_beta   90.00
_cell.angle_gamma   90.00
#
_symmetry.space_group_name_H-M   'P 1'
#
loop_
_entity.id
_entity.type
_entity.pdbx_description
1 polymer ?
#
loop_
_entity_poly.entity_id
_entity_poly.type
_entity_poly.pdbx_seq_one_letter_code
_entity_poly.pdbx_strand_id
1 'polypeptide(L)'
;MKNIKNILIAIILFLFSRTCIPQEIQKPFVIEHFLHKHFFNFVNTTVYQQIENYGALYNTSHIFSSIVFNNGDEIFINASLTFGNGIISKLENKGYTFPSTADDLEAYLKNINNSGRKYLLELFYQKKLHRFTIIAGIIDSTSFIDVNKYANDEHTQFLNSMFVNNPIALLPSYNLGSYISYKLTKSIKISTVYMENKPDKGNVGIVEIEYKRKSFST
;
A
#
# COMPACT_ATOMS: atom_id res chain seq x y z
N MET A 1 -45.74 -2.06 1.92
CA MET A 1 -45.53 -1.41 0.60
C MET A 1 -44.54 -0.23 0.59
N LYS A 2 -44.14 0.38 1.72
CA LYS A 2 -43.15 1.49 1.75
C LYS A 2 -41.70 1.07 1.42
N ASN A 3 -41.28 -0.17 1.74
CA ASN A 3 -39.89 -0.61 1.56
C ASN A 3 -39.47 -0.89 0.11
N ILE A 4 -40.39 -1.34 -0.75
CA ILE A 4 -40.06 -1.70 -2.14
C ILE A 4 -39.79 -0.45 -2.99
N LYS A 5 -40.48 0.66 -2.70
CA LYS A 5 -40.25 1.95 -3.39
C LYS A 5 -38.83 2.49 -3.14
N ASN A 6 -38.31 2.36 -1.92
CA ASN A 6 -36.98 2.85 -1.57
C ASN A 6 -35.87 2.00 -2.21
N ILE A 7 -36.08 0.69 -2.33
CA ILE A 7 -35.15 -0.23 -3.01
C ILE A 7 -35.13 0.05 -4.52
N LEU A 8 -36.30 0.29 -5.12
CA LEU A 8 -36.40 0.61 -6.55
C LEU A 8 -35.72 1.95 -6.89
N ILE A 9 -35.88 2.96 -6.03
CA ILE A 9 -35.21 4.27 -6.17
C ILE A 9 -33.69 4.13 -6.03
N ALA A 10 -33.21 3.30 -5.09
CA ALA A 10 -31.78 3.01 -4.94
C ALA A 10 -31.19 2.32 -6.18
N ILE A 11 -31.92 1.36 -6.76
CA ILE A 11 -31.50 0.65 -7.99
C ILE A 11 -31.50 1.59 -9.20
N ILE A 12 -32.51 2.46 -9.32
CA ILE A 12 -32.58 3.46 -10.40
C ILE A 12 -31.45 4.49 -10.28
N LEU A 13 -31.14 4.98 -9.08
CA LEU A 13 -29.99 5.87 -8.85
C LEU A 13 -28.65 5.21 -9.14
N PHE A 14 -28.56 3.88 -8.98
CA PHE A 14 -27.36 3.09 -9.28
C PHE A 14 -27.10 2.95 -10.78
N LEU A 15 -28.15 2.96 -11.61
CA LEU A 15 -28.07 2.72 -13.06
C LEU A 15 -27.71 3.97 -13.89
N PHE A 16 -27.77 5.19 -13.32
CA PHE A 16 -27.62 6.44 -14.08
C PHE A 16 -26.25 7.15 -13.98
N SER A 17 -25.25 6.61 -13.29
CA SER A 17 -23.97 7.34 -13.13
C SER A 17 -22.93 7.02 -14.21
N ARG A 18 -22.61 8.01 -15.05
CA ARG A 18 -21.47 8.01 -15.99
C ARG A 18 -20.14 8.40 -15.33
N THR A 19 -19.06 8.23 -16.09
CA THR A 19 -17.68 7.86 -15.74
C THR A 19 -16.84 8.82 -14.86
N CYS A 20 -15.97 8.21 -14.04
CA CYS A 20 -14.82 8.82 -13.36
C CYS A 20 -13.54 8.00 -13.62
N ILE A 21 -12.39 8.65 -13.43
CA ILE A 21 -11.03 8.11 -13.56
C ILE A 21 -10.76 7.12 -12.39
N PRO A 22 -10.12 5.96 -12.65
CA PRO A 22 -9.85 4.92 -11.65
C PRO A 22 -9.07 5.42 -10.41
N GLN A 23 -9.30 4.76 -9.27
CA GLN A 23 -8.51 4.94 -8.03
C GLN A 23 -7.13 4.29 -8.22
N GLU A 24 -6.08 4.98 -7.78
CA GLU A 24 -4.68 4.57 -7.97
C GLU A 24 -4.32 3.49 -6.94
N ILE A 25 -3.49 2.51 -7.34
CA ILE A 25 -3.32 1.22 -6.65
C ILE A 25 -1.89 1.09 -6.10
N GLN A 26 -1.20 2.20 -5.77
CA GLN A 26 0.21 2.20 -5.35
C GLN A 26 0.51 3.40 -4.45
N LYS A 27 1.63 3.35 -3.72
CA LYS A 27 2.12 4.47 -2.88
C LYS A 27 2.35 5.75 -3.72
N PRO A 28 2.08 6.96 -3.20
CA PRO A 28 2.15 8.20 -4.01
C PRO A 28 3.49 8.46 -4.70
N PHE A 29 4.62 8.16 -4.06
CA PHE A 29 5.94 8.31 -4.69
C PHE A 29 6.17 7.33 -5.86
N VAL A 30 5.52 6.17 -5.84
CA VAL A 30 5.52 5.21 -6.97
C VAL A 30 4.62 5.72 -8.10
N ILE A 31 3.52 6.40 -7.78
CA ILE A 31 2.61 6.99 -8.77
C ILE A 31 3.28 8.15 -9.52
N GLU A 32 4.00 9.04 -8.82
CA GLU A 32 4.77 10.12 -9.44
C GLU A 32 5.75 9.57 -10.50
N HIS A 33 6.37 8.42 -10.22
CA HIS A 33 7.22 7.73 -11.18
C HIS A 33 6.51 7.31 -12.48
N PHE A 34 5.28 6.80 -12.40
CA PHE A 34 4.50 6.44 -13.60
C PHE A 34 4.17 7.65 -14.47
N LEU A 35 4.04 8.84 -13.88
CA LEU A 35 3.77 10.08 -14.60
C LEU A 35 5.01 10.57 -15.38
N HIS A 36 6.22 10.34 -14.84
CA HIS A 36 7.47 10.86 -15.41
C HIS A 36 8.30 9.84 -16.20
N LYS A 37 7.86 8.57 -16.32
CA LYS A 37 8.50 7.52 -17.13
C LYS A 37 10.00 7.34 -16.88
N HIS A 38 10.42 7.27 -15.62
CA HIS A 38 11.82 6.95 -15.32
C HIS A 38 12.08 5.44 -15.50
N PHE A 39 13.34 5.06 -15.70
CA PHE A 39 13.74 3.64 -15.65
C PHE A 39 14.14 3.22 -14.23
N PHE A 40 14.66 4.17 -13.45
CA PHE A 40 15.18 3.97 -12.11
C PHE A 40 14.84 5.19 -11.27
N ASN A 41 14.43 4.98 -10.04
CA ASN A 41 14.18 6.07 -9.09
C ASN A 41 14.95 5.83 -7.81
N PHE A 42 15.30 6.95 -7.22
CA PHE A 42 15.88 7.03 -5.90
C PHE A 42 15.07 8.06 -5.11
N VAL A 43 14.54 7.64 -3.98
CA VAL A 43 13.87 8.53 -3.02
C VAL A 43 14.63 8.44 -1.71
N ASN A 44 14.99 9.58 -1.15
CA ASN A 44 15.62 9.65 0.17
C ASN A 44 14.78 10.53 1.08
N THR A 45 14.59 10.07 2.31
CA THR A 45 13.88 10.79 3.35
C THR A 45 14.72 10.78 4.61
N THR A 46 14.99 11.97 5.14
CA THR A 46 15.62 12.14 6.47
C THR A 46 14.57 12.66 7.42
N VAL A 47 14.41 12.00 8.56
CA VAL A 47 13.43 12.37 9.58
C VAL A 47 14.13 12.64 10.89
N TYR A 48 13.85 13.81 11.47
CA TYR A 48 14.19 14.15 12.85
C TYR A 48 12.97 13.99 13.75
N GLN A 49 13.13 13.25 14.83
CA GLN A 49 12.12 13.05 15.85
C GLN A 49 12.68 13.46 17.21
N GLN A 50 11.87 14.16 18.02
CA GLN A 50 12.27 14.58 19.35
C GLN A 50 11.13 14.39 20.36
N ILE A 51 11.49 13.95 21.56
CA ILE A 51 10.63 13.91 22.75
C ILE A 51 11.40 14.44 23.94
N GLU A 52 10.85 15.40 24.68
CA GLU A 52 11.48 16.01 25.85
C GLU A 52 12.99 16.29 25.61
N ASN A 53 13.86 15.51 26.25
CA ASN A 53 15.32 15.63 26.25
C ASN A 53 16.03 14.62 25.33
N TYR A 54 15.32 13.98 24.40
CA TYR A 54 15.88 12.99 23.48
C TYR A 54 15.46 13.29 22.05
N GLY A 55 16.46 13.41 21.16
CA GLY A 55 16.28 13.54 19.72
C GLY A 55 16.96 12.40 18.99
N ALA A 56 16.36 11.96 17.88
CA ALA A 56 16.93 10.94 17.00
C ALA A 56 16.68 11.29 15.54
N LEU A 57 17.59 10.85 14.69
CA LEU A 57 17.46 10.89 13.25
C LEU A 57 17.32 9.47 12.71
N TYR A 58 16.58 9.33 11.63
CA TYR A 58 16.76 8.21 10.74
C TYR A 58 16.71 8.68 9.28
N ASN A 59 17.34 7.89 8.40
CA ASN A 59 17.39 8.17 6.98
C ASN A 59 16.99 6.91 6.22
N THR A 60 15.95 7.02 5.39
CA THR A 60 15.43 5.95 4.55
C THR A 60 15.76 6.27 3.09
N SER A 61 16.28 5.29 2.36
CA SER A 61 16.64 5.39 0.95
C SER A 61 15.98 4.26 0.15
N HIS A 62 15.01 4.60 -0.69
CA HIS A 62 14.38 3.66 -1.61
C HIS A 62 15.02 3.74 -2.99
N ILE A 63 15.23 2.57 -3.56
CA ILE A 63 15.61 2.37 -4.96
C ILE A 63 14.58 1.44 -5.59
N PHE A 64 13.93 1.90 -6.65
CA PHE A 64 12.93 1.08 -7.33
C PHE A 64 12.91 1.32 -8.83
N SER A 65 12.48 0.28 -9.55
CA SER A 65 12.41 0.25 -11.01
C SER A 65 11.24 -0.61 -11.47
N SER A 66 10.67 -0.20 -12.61
CA SER A 66 9.64 -0.94 -13.33
C SER A 66 10.12 -1.22 -14.75
N ILE A 67 10.16 -2.50 -15.12
CA ILE A 67 10.53 -2.97 -16.45
C ILE A 67 9.27 -3.44 -17.15
N VAL A 68 8.82 -2.69 -18.15
CA VAL A 68 7.62 -2.99 -18.94
C VAL A 68 8.03 -3.64 -20.26
N PHE A 69 7.53 -4.85 -20.52
CA PHE A 69 7.88 -5.62 -21.72
C PHE A 69 6.92 -5.33 -22.88
N ASN A 70 5.62 -5.48 -22.60
CA ASN A 70 4.52 -5.40 -23.56
C ASN A 70 3.33 -4.69 -22.89
N ASN A 71 2.26 -4.41 -23.65
CA ASN A 71 1.02 -3.83 -23.10
C ASN A 71 0.43 -4.70 -21.98
N GLY A 72 0.80 -4.38 -20.74
CA GLY A 72 0.30 -4.99 -19.52
C GLY A 72 1.27 -5.89 -18.78
N ASP A 73 2.44 -6.21 -19.34
CA ASP A 73 3.47 -7.04 -18.68
C ASP A 73 4.54 -6.17 -18.02
N GLU A 74 4.74 -6.33 -16.71
CA GLU A 74 5.67 -5.52 -15.92
C GLU A 74 6.40 -6.38 -14.88
N ILE A 75 7.70 -6.15 -14.69
CA ILE A 75 8.44 -6.57 -13.49
C ILE A 75 8.76 -5.33 -12.67
N PHE A 76 8.41 -5.35 -11.39
CA PHE A 76 8.72 -4.29 -10.45
C PHE A 76 9.71 -4.80 -9.40
N ILE A 77 10.68 -3.95 -9.05
CA ILE A 77 11.63 -4.19 -7.97
C ILE A 77 11.72 -2.96 -7.09
N ASN A 78 11.70 -3.15 -5.78
CA ASN A 78 11.86 -2.10 -4.77
C ASN A 78 12.78 -2.61 -3.65
N ALA A 79 13.87 -1.89 -3.41
CA ALA A 79 14.78 -2.10 -2.31
C ALA A 79 14.89 -0.83 -1.46
N SER A 80 14.97 -0.99 -0.15
CA SER A 80 15.14 0.11 0.79
C SER A 80 16.31 -0.14 1.72
N LEU A 81 17.06 0.92 2.00
CA LEU A 81 18.12 0.96 2.99
C LEU A 81 17.83 2.07 3.99
N THR A 82 17.71 1.71 5.25
CA THR A 82 17.44 2.66 6.34
C THR A 82 18.52 2.62 7.39
N PHE A 83 18.93 3.79 7.84
CA PHE A 83 19.86 4.00 8.95
C PHE A 83 19.14 4.66 10.11
N GLY A 84 19.15 4.03 11.27
CA GLY A 84 18.46 4.49 12.47
C GLY A 84 17.04 3.93 12.61
N ASN A 85 16.51 4.06 13.83
CA ASN A 85 15.15 3.61 14.20
C ASN A 85 14.33 4.76 14.84
N GLY A 86 14.75 6.01 14.62
CA GLY A 86 14.14 7.18 15.23
C GLY A 86 14.07 7.07 16.75
N ILE A 87 12.92 7.45 17.32
CA ILE A 87 12.68 7.41 18.77
C ILE A 87 11.92 6.16 19.24
N ILE A 88 11.67 5.16 18.37
CA ILE A 88 10.78 4.02 18.65
C ILE A 88 11.16 3.32 19.95
N SER A 89 12.42 2.89 20.10
CA SER A 89 12.84 2.16 21.30
C SER A 89 12.69 3.00 22.58
N LYS A 90 12.74 4.35 22.49
CA LYS A 90 12.52 5.22 23.65
C LYS A 90 11.05 5.30 24.03
N LEU A 91 10.14 5.27 23.05
CA LEU A 91 8.70 5.25 23.27
C LEU A 91 8.23 3.89 23.80
N GLU A 92 8.72 2.78 23.25
CA GLU A 92 8.43 1.43 23.75
C GLU A 92 8.82 1.29 25.23
N ASN A 93 10.02 1.78 25.60
CA ASN A 93 10.47 1.80 26.99
C ASN A 93 9.62 2.69 27.92
N LYS A 94 8.90 3.67 27.38
CA LYS A 94 7.92 4.49 28.11
C LYS A 94 6.51 3.85 28.13
N GLY A 95 6.32 2.67 27.55
CA GLY A 95 5.05 1.93 27.54
C GLY A 95 4.12 2.26 26.38
N TYR A 96 4.58 3.00 25.36
CA TYR A 96 3.79 3.23 24.15
C TYR A 96 3.76 1.97 23.29
N THR A 97 2.58 1.58 22.83
CA THR A 97 2.36 0.37 22.01
C THR A 97 2.40 0.63 20.52
N PHE A 98 2.42 1.90 20.10
CA PHE A 98 2.32 2.28 18.69
C PHE A 98 3.60 2.97 18.23
N PRO A 99 4.13 2.60 17.05
CA PRO A 99 5.36 3.19 16.56
C PRO A 99 5.10 4.65 16.15
N SER A 100 6.07 5.51 16.46
CA SER A 100 6.02 6.95 16.10
C SER A 100 6.12 7.21 14.60
N THR A 101 6.51 6.19 13.83
CA THR A 101 6.61 6.26 12.38
C THR A 101 6.05 5.00 11.74
N ALA A 102 5.49 5.14 10.53
CA ALA A 102 5.08 4.05 9.66
C ALA A 102 6.19 3.57 8.72
N ASP A 103 7.36 4.22 8.74
CA ASP A 103 8.48 3.99 7.85
C ASP A 103 9.19 2.64 8.11
N ASP A 104 9.86 2.12 7.08
CA ASP A 104 10.66 0.91 7.13
C ASP A 104 12.01 1.17 7.80
N LEU A 105 12.05 1.07 9.13
CA LEU A 105 13.26 1.37 9.90
C LEU A 105 14.35 0.30 9.80
N GLU A 106 15.57 0.68 10.19
CA GLU A 106 16.77 -0.17 10.07
C GLU A 106 16.59 -1.56 10.70
N ALA A 107 15.93 -1.65 11.86
CA ALA A 107 15.68 -2.91 12.55
C ALA A 107 14.76 -3.85 11.74
N TYR A 108 13.79 -3.29 11.00
CA TYR A 108 12.83 -4.06 10.20
C TYR A 108 13.45 -4.57 8.90
N LEU A 109 14.42 -3.83 8.34
CA LEU A 109 15.04 -4.16 7.04
C LEU A 109 16.21 -5.14 7.10
N LYS A 110 16.82 -5.34 8.27
CA LYS A 110 17.98 -6.24 8.45
C LYS A 110 17.64 -7.73 8.38
N ASN A 111 16.38 -8.09 8.61
CA ASN A 111 15.87 -9.45 8.51
C ASN A 111 14.35 -9.41 8.30
N ILE A 112 13.93 -8.99 7.11
CA ILE A 112 12.51 -8.74 6.80
C ILE A 112 11.71 -10.00 7.07
N ASN A 113 10.71 -9.90 7.95
CA ASN A 113 9.80 -10.99 8.33
C ASN A 113 10.51 -12.29 8.78
N ASN A 114 11.69 -12.19 9.39
CA ASN A 114 12.52 -13.33 9.78
C ASN A 114 12.91 -14.27 8.62
N SER A 115 12.91 -13.77 7.39
CA SER A 115 13.16 -14.59 6.19
C SER A 115 14.64 -14.75 5.84
N GLY A 116 15.54 -14.03 6.51
CA GLY A 116 16.95 -13.87 6.14
C GLY A 116 17.17 -12.86 5.01
N ARG A 117 16.10 -12.32 4.40
CA ARG A 117 16.17 -11.30 3.34
C ARG A 117 16.47 -9.93 3.92
N LYS A 118 17.36 -9.20 3.25
CA LYS A 118 17.78 -7.85 3.63
C LYS A 118 17.43 -6.88 2.51
N TYR A 119 16.86 -5.74 2.89
CA TYR A 119 16.66 -4.55 2.03
C TYR A 119 15.73 -4.71 0.82
N LEU A 120 15.55 -5.91 0.26
CA LEU A 120 14.60 -6.18 -0.82
C LEU A 120 13.18 -6.27 -0.25
N LEU A 121 12.38 -5.24 -0.56
CA LEU A 121 11.00 -5.08 -0.12
C LEU A 121 10.04 -5.81 -1.04
N GLU A 122 10.10 -5.49 -2.34
CA GLU A 122 9.17 -6.00 -3.34
C GLU A 122 9.93 -6.47 -4.59
N LEU A 123 9.48 -7.59 -5.13
CA LEU A 123 9.90 -8.11 -6.42
C LEU A 123 8.75 -8.93 -6.97
N PHE A 124 8.03 -8.37 -7.93
CA PHE A 124 6.87 -9.03 -8.49
C PHE A 124 6.77 -8.85 -9.98
N TYR A 125 6.04 -9.79 -10.59
CA TYR A 125 5.57 -9.68 -11.95
C TYR A 125 4.09 -9.32 -11.96
N GLN A 126 3.71 -8.41 -12.84
CA GLN A 126 2.35 -7.96 -13.07
C GLN A 126 1.93 -8.27 -14.51
N LYS A 127 0.70 -8.77 -14.65
CA LYS A 127 -0.04 -8.92 -15.91
C LYS A 127 -1.34 -8.13 -15.84
N LYS A 128 -1.47 -7.09 -16.67
CA LYS A 128 -2.72 -6.38 -16.91
C LYS A 128 -3.39 -6.96 -18.15
N LEU A 129 -4.59 -7.48 -17.94
CA LEU A 129 -5.53 -7.90 -18.96
C LEU A 129 -6.70 -6.91 -18.96
N HIS A 130 -7.59 -6.97 -19.96
CA HIS A 130 -8.68 -5.99 -20.14
C HIS A 130 -9.44 -5.61 -18.86
N ARG A 131 -9.85 -6.62 -18.05
CA ARG A 131 -10.59 -6.42 -16.79
C ARG A 131 -9.86 -6.93 -15.56
N PHE A 132 -8.69 -7.53 -15.75
CA PHE A 132 -7.95 -8.16 -14.67
C PHE A 132 -6.57 -7.54 -14.52
N THR A 133 -6.14 -7.36 -13.29
CA THR A 133 -4.72 -7.17 -12.98
C THR A 133 -4.32 -8.32 -12.08
N ILE A 134 -3.26 -9.03 -12.48
CA ILE A 134 -2.71 -10.15 -11.73
C ILE A 134 -1.28 -9.78 -11.35
N ILE A 135 -0.91 -10.00 -10.10
CA ILE A 135 0.43 -9.79 -9.58
C ILE A 135 0.84 -11.03 -8.80
N ALA A 136 2.09 -11.45 -8.95
CA ALA A 136 2.67 -12.52 -8.15
C ALA A 136 4.16 -12.25 -7.88
N GLY A 137 4.60 -12.51 -6.65
CA GLY A 137 5.99 -12.32 -6.23
C GLY A 137 6.08 -11.95 -4.75
N ILE A 138 7.16 -11.26 -4.38
CA ILE A 138 7.27 -10.60 -3.09
C ILE A 138 6.54 -9.27 -3.20
N ILE A 139 5.46 -9.10 -2.44
CA ILE A 139 4.58 -7.93 -2.52
C ILE A 139 4.35 -7.30 -1.14
N ASP A 140 4.00 -6.02 -1.13
CA ASP A 140 3.37 -5.34 0.01
C ASP A 140 1.86 -5.30 -0.20
N SER A 141 1.06 -5.99 0.63
CA SER A 141 -0.40 -6.00 0.42
C SER A 141 -1.05 -4.64 0.58
N THR A 142 -0.47 -3.76 1.41
CA THR A 142 -0.98 -2.39 1.66
C THR A 142 -0.88 -1.50 0.41
N SER A 143 0.00 -1.86 -0.53
CA SER A 143 0.07 -1.21 -1.83
C SER A 143 -1.16 -1.51 -2.68
N PHE A 144 -1.83 -2.67 -2.51
CA PHE A 144 -2.84 -3.16 -3.46
C PHE A 144 -4.27 -3.25 -2.92
N ILE A 145 -4.40 -3.44 -1.61
CA ILE A 145 -5.64 -3.44 -0.85
C ILE A 145 -5.57 -2.30 0.15
N ASP A 146 -6.73 -1.82 0.57
CA ASP A 146 -6.85 -0.74 1.53
C ASP A 146 -6.29 0.59 1.02
N VAL A 147 -6.36 0.79 -0.30
CA VAL A 147 -5.70 1.93 -0.93
C VAL A 147 -6.48 3.22 -0.64
N ASN A 148 -5.91 4.07 0.19
CA ASN A 148 -6.45 5.41 0.47
C ASN A 148 -5.53 6.49 -0.11
N LYS A 149 -6.08 7.29 -1.04
CA LYS A 149 -5.38 8.42 -1.67
C LYS A 149 -4.85 9.46 -0.67
N TYR A 150 -5.42 9.52 0.52
CA TYR A 150 -5.12 10.51 1.54
C TYR A 150 -4.50 9.92 2.81
N ALA A 151 -4.30 8.62 2.94
CA ALA A 151 -3.79 8.04 4.19
C ALA A 151 -2.58 7.14 3.96
N ASN A 152 -2.39 6.56 2.77
CA ASN A 152 -1.34 5.58 2.53
C ASN A 152 0.01 6.21 2.11
N ASP A 153 0.36 7.36 2.69
CA ASP A 153 1.65 8.02 2.48
C ASP A 153 2.39 8.25 3.80
N GLU A 154 3.39 7.40 4.01
CA GLU A 154 4.20 7.28 5.22
C GLU A 154 5.31 8.35 5.30
N HIS A 155 5.58 9.07 4.21
CA HIS A 155 6.70 10.00 4.10
C HIS A 155 6.27 11.45 3.89
N THR A 156 5.20 11.71 3.14
CA THR A 156 4.79 13.07 2.78
C THR A 156 3.56 13.57 3.53
N GLN A 157 2.70 12.66 3.98
CA GLN A 157 1.41 13.04 4.57
C GLN A 157 1.30 12.72 6.05
N PHE A 158 1.50 11.45 6.42
CA PHE A 158 1.41 11.03 7.81
C PHE A 158 2.63 10.21 8.19
N LEU A 159 3.44 10.78 9.09
CA LEU A 159 4.55 10.05 9.67
C LEU A 159 4.03 8.94 10.61
N ASN A 160 3.01 9.24 11.43
CA ASN A 160 2.54 8.31 12.46
C ASN A 160 1.69 7.18 11.86
N SER A 161 2.06 5.94 12.19
CA SER A 161 1.40 4.69 11.77
C SER A 161 -0.11 4.64 12.02
N MET A 162 -0.64 5.37 13.00
CA MET A 162 -2.08 5.43 13.27
C MET A 162 -2.90 6.10 12.17
N PHE A 163 -2.27 6.90 11.34
CA PHE A 163 -2.92 7.63 10.26
C PHE A 163 -2.56 7.07 8.89
N VAL A 164 -1.80 5.97 8.85
CA VAL A 164 -1.39 5.28 7.63
C VAL A 164 -2.09 3.93 7.55
N ASN A 165 -2.70 3.67 6.39
CA ASN A 165 -3.47 2.44 6.13
C ASN A 165 -4.63 2.25 7.15
N ASN A 166 -5.33 1.13 7.05
CA ASN A 166 -6.51 0.82 7.82
C ASN A 166 -6.13 0.25 9.19
N PRO A 167 -6.55 0.90 10.28
CA PRO A 167 -6.20 0.46 11.63
C PRO A 167 -6.92 -0.84 12.06
N ILE A 168 -7.90 -1.32 11.28
CA ILE A 168 -8.74 -2.49 11.61
C ILE A 168 -8.09 -3.80 11.14
N ALA A 169 -7.23 -3.78 10.12
CA ALA A 169 -6.61 -4.98 9.56
C ALA A 169 -5.08 -4.87 9.54
N LEU A 170 -4.39 -5.80 10.19
CA LEU A 170 -2.94 -5.96 10.03
C LEU A 170 -2.67 -6.66 8.70
N LEU A 171 -2.26 -5.87 7.71
CA LEU A 171 -1.98 -6.32 6.36
C LEU A 171 -0.52 -6.81 6.26
N PRO A 172 -0.26 -8.02 5.74
CA PRO A 172 1.11 -8.51 5.62
C PRO A 172 1.87 -7.76 4.51
N SER A 173 3.08 -7.32 4.81
CA SER A 173 3.96 -6.66 3.85
C SER A 173 5.22 -7.49 3.58
N TYR A 174 5.78 -7.37 2.38
CA TYR A 174 7.05 -7.96 1.98
C TYR A 174 7.12 -9.48 2.13
N ASN A 175 6.07 -10.18 1.69
CA ASN A 175 6.06 -11.65 1.67
C ASN A 175 5.68 -12.18 0.30
N LEU A 176 5.92 -13.47 0.07
CA LEU A 176 5.44 -14.13 -1.13
C LEU A 176 3.92 -14.09 -1.15
N GLY A 177 3.38 -13.66 -2.29
CA GLY A 177 1.98 -13.38 -2.43
C GLY A 177 1.52 -13.27 -3.86
N SER A 178 0.20 -13.18 -3.97
CA SER A 178 -0.48 -12.83 -5.20
C SER A 178 -1.57 -11.82 -4.93
N TYR A 179 -1.79 -10.96 -5.92
CA TYR A 179 -2.92 -10.06 -5.97
C TYR A 179 -3.66 -10.26 -7.29
N ILE A 180 -4.99 -10.28 -7.21
CA ILE A 180 -5.87 -10.29 -8.38
C ILE A 180 -6.90 -9.21 -8.16
N SER A 181 -7.06 -8.31 -9.14
CA SER A 181 -8.26 -7.48 -9.23
C SER A 181 -9.07 -7.77 -10.46
N TYR A 182 -10.38 -7.64 -10.30
CA TYR A 182 -11.36 -7.74 -11.36
C TYR A 182 -12.25 -6.49 -11.36
N LYS A 183 -12.25 -5.77 -12.47
CA LYS A 183 -13.17 -4.64 -12.71
C LYS A 183 -14.52 -5.20 -13.15
N LEU A 184 -15.43 -5.40 -12.19
CA LEU A 184 -16.78 -5.90 -12.45
C LEU A 184 -17.62 -4.87 -13.22
N THR A 185 -17.48 -3.58 -12.90
CA THR A 185 -18.07 -2.49 -13.66
C THR A 185 -17.10 -1.30 -13.68
N LYS A 186 -17.53 -0.15 -14.21
CA LYS A 186 -16.74 1.09 -14.11
C LYS A 186 -16.66 1.64 -12.67
N SER A 187 -17.55 1.20 -11.79
CA SER A 187 -17.68 1.70 -10.42
C SER A 187 -17.44 0.63 -9.35
N ILE A 188 -17.38 -0.64 -9.73
CA ILE A 188 -17.15 -1.77 -8.82
C ILE A 188 -15.90 -2.51 -9.24
N LYS A 189 -14.96 -2.64 -8.31
CA LYS A 189 -13.76 -3.46 -8.43
C LYS A 189 -13.73 -4.44 -7.27
N ILE A 190 -13.41 -5.69 -7.56
CA ILE A 190 -13.13 -6.69 -6.54
C ILE A 190 -11.64 -6.94 -6.58
N SER A 191 -10.99 -6.87 -5.42
CA SER A 191 -9.57 -7.13 -5.23
C SER A 191 -9.42 -8.31 -4.28
N THR A 192 -8.41 -9.13 -4.51
CA THR A 192 -8.07 -10.24 -3.63
C THR A 192 -6.57 -10.32 -3.48
N VAL A 193 -6.11 -10.48 -2.24
CA VAL A 193 -4.71 -10.78 -1.91
C VAL A 193 -4.67 -12.12 -1.21
N TYR A 194 -3.68 -12.94 -1.55
CA TYR A 194 -3.31 -14.12 -0.79
C TYR A 194 -1.79 -14.11 -0.58
N MET A 195 -1.36 -14.15 0.68
CA MET A 195 0.03 -13.96 1.07
C MET A 195 0.46 -14.88 2.20
N GLU A 196 1.73 -15.28 2.18
CA GLU A 196 2.37 -15.87 3.36
C GLU A 196 2.36 -14.87 4.51
N ASN A 197 1.97 -15.33 5.69
CA ASN A 197 1.91 -14.48 6.88
C ASN A 197 3.17 -14.64 7.74
N LYS A 198 4.36 -14.43 7.18
CA LYS A 198 5.61 -14.43 7.96
C LYS A 198 5.77 -13.10 8.70
N PRO A 199 6.31 -13.09 9.94
CA PRO A 199 6.95 -14.20 10.65
C PRO A 199 6.02 -15.19 11.36
N ASP A 200 4.71 -14.93 11.36
CA ASP A 200 3.73 -15.85 11.94
C ASP A 200 3.57 -17.14 11.11
N LYS A 201 2.83 -18.11 11.66
CA LYS A 201 2.49 -19.33 10.92
C LYS A 201 1.18 -19.12 10.17
N GLY A 202 1.15 -19.47 8.89
CA GLY A 202 -0.06 -19.53 8.07
C GLY A 202 -0.04 -18.57 6.88
N ASN A 203 -1.21 -18.38 6.28
CA ASN A 203 -1.43 -17.52 5.13
C ASN A 203 -2.60 -16.59 5.41
N VAL A 204 -2.56 -15.39 4.84
CA VAL A 204 -3.62 -14.39 4.93
C VAL A 204 -4.26 -14.26 3.55
N GLY A 205 -5.59 -14.38 3.52
CA GLY A 205 -6.41 -14.12 2.34
C GLY A 205 -7.36 -12.96 2.62
N ILE A 206 -7.34 -11.95 1.76
CA ILE A 206 -8.16 -10.75 1.91
C ILE A 206 -8.95 -10.54 0.62
N VAL A 207 -10.24 -10.22 0.76
CA VAL A 207 -11.10 -9.80 -0.33
C VAL A 207 -11.61 -8.41 -0.03
N GLU A 208 -11.39 -7.49 -0.97
CA GLU A 208 -11.87 -6.13 -0.90
C GLU A 208 -12.84 -5.86 -2.05
N ILE A 209 -13.95 -5.18 -1.74
CA ILE A 209 -14.92 -4.70 -2.73
C ILE A 209 -14.89 -3.17 -2.69
N GLU A 210 -14.33 -2.58 -3.73
CA GLU A 210 -14.30 -1.13 -3.89
C GLU A 210 -15.52 -0.69 -4.69
N TYR A 211 -16.28 0.26 -4.13
CA TYR A 211 -17.33 0.99 -4.84
C TYR A 211 -16.95 2.47 -4.93
N LYS A 212 -16.75 2.97 -6.15
CA LYS A 212 -16.42 4.37 -6.40
C LYS A 212 -17.58 5.13 -7.01
N ARG A 213 -17.98 6.23 -6.36
CA ARG A 213 -18.96 7.21 -6.84
C ARG A 213 -18.32 8.60 -6.88
N LYS A 214 -18.53 9.36 -7.95
CA LYS A 214 -18.12 10.77 -8.00
C LYS A 214 -18.97 11.58 -7.02
N SER A 215 -18.34 12.37 -6.15
CA SER A 215 -19.01 13.40 -5.37
C SER A 215 -19.27 14.63 -6.26
N PHE A 216 -20.41 15.29 -6.04
CA PHE A 216 -20.71 16.57 -6.64
C PHE A 216 -19.79 17.63 -6.02
N SER A 217 -19.05 18.37 -6.85
CA SER A 217 -18.66 19.73 -6.50
C SER A 217 -19.83 20.61 -6.94
N THR A 218 -20.59 21.12 -5.97
CA THR A 218 -21.45 22.30 -6.17
C THR A 218 -20.61 23.50 -6.55
#